data_AF-A0A2V5K3F7-F1
#
_entry.id   AF-A0A2V5K3F7-F1
#
_cell.length_a   1.000
_cell.length_b   1.000
_cell.length_c   1.000
_cell.angle_alpha   90.00
_cell.angle_beta   90.00
_cell.angle_gamma   90.00
#
_symmetry.space_group_name_H-M   'P 1'
#
loop_
_entity.id
_entity.type
_entity.pdbx_description
1 polymer ?
#
loop_
_entity_poly.entity_id
_entity_poly.type
_entity_poly.pdbx_seq_one_letter_code
_entity_poly.pdbx_strand_id
1 'polypeptide(L)'
;MVINIELTLVSIIQGVALFFLTDNARAILPKEHVSAFLYVAAGLCVIFIFWSRSVIHTLTLIRWPLEFGHNFFYIACALGEAILFTRLDDPLAWFQISAAFAGIVWLLFIYDMRLIHARIAESREDSEHALYVRARSDQLLNIRLLVPALIILDLVATFAIWSRPDLFIARAHHIWLISAQLFSFIGYLFYTTRYFSAIAPLVLRHR
;
A
#
# COMPACT_ATOMS: atom_id res chain seq x y z
N MET A 1 5.92 -19.51 15.38
CA MET A 1 4.61 -19.13 15.97
C MET A 1 4.20 -17.71 15.61
N VAL A 2 5.01 -16.69 15.93
CA VAL A 2 4.71 -15.27 15.66
C VAL A 2 4.39 -14.96 14.19
N ILE A 3 5.22 -15.44 13.25
CA ILE A 3 5.00 -15.26 11.80
C ILE A 3 3.63 -15.79 11.36
N ASN A 4 3.18 -16.92 11.90
CA ASN A 4 1.88 -17.50 11.52
C ASN A 4 0.73 -16.63 12.01
N ILE A 5 0.85 -16.02 13.20
CA ILE A 5 -0.14 -15.09 13.74
C ILE A 5 -0.24 -13.86 12.84
N GLU A 6 0.90 -13.25 12.50
CA GLU A 6 0.96 -12.07 11.63
C GLU A 6 0.43 -12.34 10.22
N LEU A 7 0.83 -13.45 9.59
CA LEU A 7 0.33 -13.84 8.27
C LEU A 7 -1.17 -14.13 8.28
N THR A 8 -1.68 -14.69 9.38
CA THR A 8 -3.13 -14.90 9.55
C THR A 8 -3.85 -13.56 9.70
N LEU A 9 -3.34 -12.69 10.56
CA LEU A 9 -3.91 -11.36 10.83
C LEU A 9 -3.98 -10.53 9.55
N VAL A 10 -2.86 -10.38 8.82
CA VAL A 10 -2.82 -9.61 7.58
C VAL A 10 -3.77 -10.20 6.52
N SER A 11 -3.87 -11.53 6.42
CA SER A 11 -4.77 -12.17 5.46
C SER A 11 -6.24 -11.93 5.80
N ILE A 12 -6.62 -11.96 7.08
CA ILE A 12 -7.99 -11.65 7.52
C ILE A 12 -8.31 -10.18 7.22
N ILE A 13 -7.42 -9.26 7.60
CA ILE A 13 -7.59 -7.82 7.42
C ILE A 13 -7.75 -7.46 5.94
N GLN A 14 -6.93 -8.05 5.06
CA GLN A 14 -7.02 -7.83 3.63
C GLN A 14 -8.24 -8.51 2.99
N GLY A 15 -8.71 -9.62 3.56
CA GLY A 15 -10.01 -10.21 3.21
C GLY A 15 -11.18 -9.25 3.50
N VAL A 16 -11.13 -8.51 4.61
CA VAL A 16 -12.12 -7.47 4.93
C VAL A 16 -12.05 -6.31 3.93
N ALA A 17 -10.85 -5.84 3.59
CA ALA A 17 -10.66 -4.79 2.58
C ALA A 17 -11.24 -5.22 1.21
N LEU A 18 -10.99 -6.47 0.79
CA LEU A 18 -11.52 -7.04 -0.45
C LEU A 18 -13.05 -7.15 -0.44
N PHE A 19 -13.66 -7.45 0.71
CA PHE A 19 -15.11 -7.44 0.85
C PHE A 19 -15.68 -6.04 0.55
N PHE A 20 -15.14 -4.98 1.17
CA PHE A 20 -15.58 -3.61 0.91
C PHE A 20 -15.38 -3.20 -0.56
N LEU A 21 -14.24 -3.57 -1.17
CA LEU A 21 -14.01 -3.31 -2.59
C LEU A 21 -15.08 -3.99 -3.46
N THR A 22 -15.36 -5.27 -3.19
CA THR A 22 -16.33 -6.06 -3.97
C THR A 22 -17.76 -5.53 -3.82
N ASP A 23 -18.16 -5.18 -2.60
CA ASP A 23 -19.50 -4.69 -2.31
C ASP A 23 -19.77 -3.34 -2.99
N ASN A 24 -18.83 -2.41 -2.90
CA ASN A 24 -18.94 -1.11 -3.57
C ASN A 24 -18.79 -1.24 -5.10
N ALA A 25 -17.90 -2.11 -5.59
CA ALA A 25 -17.72 -2.38 -7.02
C ALA A 25 -19.03 -2.88 -7.67
N ARG A 26 -19.78 -3.75 -6.98
CA ARG A 26 -21.05 -4.29 -7.47
C ARG A 26 -22.07 -3.18 -7.77
N ALA A 27 -22.07 -2.10 -6.99
CA ALA A 27 -23.02 -1.00 -7.15
C ALA A 27 -22.72 -0.10 -8.37
N ILE A 28 -21.45 -0.03 -8.79
CA ILE A 28 -20.97 0.94 -9.79
C ILE A 28 -20.68 0.32 -11.17
N LEU A 29 -20.23 -0.94 -11.22
CA LEU A 29 -19.85 -1.61 -12.46
C LEU A 29 -20.98 -1.68 -13.52
N PRO A 30 -22.26 -1.81 -13.15
CA PRO A 30 -23.36 -1.77 -14.13
C PRO A 30 -23.63 -0.38 -14.72
N LYS A 31 -23.16 0.71 -14.09
CA LYS A 31 -23.50 2.09 -14.46
C LYS A 31 -22.43 2.75 -15.33
N GLU A 32 -21.15 2.54 -15.01
CA GLU A 32 -20.02 3.16 -15.70
C GLU A 32 -18.95 2.14 -16.07
N HIS A 33 -19.12 1.45 -17.20
CA HIS A 33 -18.33 0.26 -17.53
C HIS A 33 -16.80 0.46 -17.52
N VAL A 34 -16.29 1.56 -18.09
CA VAL A 34 -14.83 1.76 -18.23
C VAL A 34 -14.22 2.47 -17.03
N SER A 35 -14.85 3.57 -16.59
CA SER A 35 -14.42 4.38 -15.44
C SER A 35 -14.40 3.53 -14.16
N ALA A 36 -15.52 2.88 -13.82
CA ALA A 36 -15.63 2.08 -12.61
C ALA A 36 -14.62 0.93 -12.59
N PHE A 37 -14.35 0.31 -13.74
CA PHE A 37 -13.37 -0.76 -13.82
C PHE A 37 -11.95 -0.29 -13.44
N LEU A 38 -11.55 0.91 -13.87
CA LEU A 38 -10.23 1.47 -13.55
C LEU A 38 -10.09 1.75 -12.04
N TYR A 39 -11.11 2.31 -11.41
CA TYR A 39 -11.11 2.54 -9.96
C TYR A 39 -11.09 1.24 -9.16
N VAL A 40 -11.88 0.24 -9.58
CA VAL A 40 -11.88 -1.09 -8.95
C VAL A 40 -10.52 -1.77 -9.11
N ALA A 41 -9.91 -1.70 -10.29
CA ALA A 41 -8.58 -2.24 -10.54
C ALA A 41 -7.51 -1.52 -9.71
N ALA A 42 -7.60 -0.20 -9.55
CA ALA A 42 -6.71 0.57 -8.69
C ALA A 42 -6.87 0.18 -7.22
N GLY A 43 -8.10 0.05 -6.72
CA GLY A 43 -8.37 -0.44 -5.36
C GLY A 43 -7.83 -1.85 -5.11
N LEU A 44 -7.96 -2.75 -6.10
CA LEU A 44 -7.36 -4.08 -6.02
C LEU A 44 -5.84 -4.02 -5.94
N CYS A 45 -5.20 -3.11 -6.68
CA CYS A 45 -3.76 -2.92 -6.59
C CYS A 45 -3.34 -2.38 -5.21
N VAL A 46 -4.13 -1.51 -4.58
CA VAL A 46 -3.87 -1.04 -3.21
C VAL A 46 -3.83 -2.22 -2.23
N ILE A 47 -4.83 -3.11 -2.28
CA ILE A 47 -4.88 -4.35 -1.47
C ILE A 47 -3.62 -5.19 -1.71
N PHE A 48 -3.25 -5.44 -2.98
CA PHE A 48 -2.07 -6.26 -3.29
C PHE A 48 -0.76 -5.63 -2.83
N ILE A 49 -0.60 -4.32 -2.97
CA ILE A 49 0.58 -3.60 -2.47
C ILE A 49 0.63 -3.72 -0.96
N PHE A 50 -0.46 -3.42 -0.25
CA PHE A 50 -0.49 -3.44 1.20
C PHE A 50 -0.24 -4.85 1.77
N TRP A 51 -0.93 -5.85 1.21
CA TRP A 51 -0.73 -7.25 1.57
C TRP A 51 0.71 -7.70 1.34
N SER A 52 1.27 -7.47 0.14
CA SER A 52 2.62 -7.94 -0.19
C SER A 52 3.70 -7.24 0.65
N ARG A 53 3.56 -5.95 0.95
CA ARG A 53 4.46 -5.21 1.83
C ARG A 53 4.39 -5.72 3.27
N SER A 54 3.20 -5.98 3.78
CA SER A 54 2.98 -6.54 5.12
C SER A 54 3.58 -7.96 5.25
N VAL A 55 3.46 -8.79 4.21
CA VAL A 55 4.13 -10.10 4.15
C VAL A 55 5.65 -9.94 4.19
N ILE A 56 6.23 -9.08 3.34
CA ILE A 56 7.68 -8.79 3.35
C ILE A 56 8.13 -8.32 4.73
N HIS A 57 7.40 -7.38 5.33
CA HIS A 57 7.71 -6.82 6.65
C HIS A 57 7.69 -7.92 7.73
N THR A 58 6.66 -8.76 7.73
CA THR A 58 6.54 -9.90 8.64
C THR A 58 7.67 -10.90 8.48
N LEU A 59 8.07 -11.20 7.24
CA LEU A 59 9.12 -12.18 6.96
C LEU A 59 10.53 -11.65 7.28
N THR A 60 10.72 -10.33 7.31
CA THR A 60 12.03 -9.69 7.49
C THR A 60 12.25 -9.11 8.87
N LEU A 61 11.29 -8.39 9.45
CA LEU A 61 11.53 -7.52 10.61
C LEU A 61 10.82 -7.96 11.89
N ILE A 62 9.70 -8.68 11.78
CA ILE A 62 8.93 -9.11 12.95
C ILE A 62 9.59 -10.33 13.60
N ARG A 63 10.14 -10.12 14.80
CA ARG A 63 10.55 -11.14 15.76
C ARG A 63 9.86 -10.87 17.10
N TRP A 64 9.78 -11.89 17.96
CA TRP A 64 9.31 -11.71 19.34
C TRP A 64 10.18 -10.68 20.09
N PRO A 65 9.60 -9.80 20.94
CA PRO A 65 8.18 -9.66 21.28
C PRO A 65 7.33 -8.92 20.23
N LEU A 66 6.03 -9.22 20.21
CA LEU A 66 5.06 -8.55 19.33
C LEU A 66 4.90 -7.08 19.71
N GLU A 67 5.06 -6.17 18.75
CA GLU A 67 4.77 -4.75 18.93
C GLU A 67 3.30 -4.47 18.58
N PHE A 68 2.45 -4.35 19.60
CA PHE A 68 1.02 -4.06 19.41
C PHE A 68 0.74 -2.81 18.56
N GLY A 69 1.63 -1.81 18.59
CA GLY A 69 1.49 -0.60 17.77
C GLY A 69 1.44 -0.89 16.28
N HIS A 70 2.30 -1.79 15.78
CA HIS A 70 2.32 -2.18 14.37
C HIS A 70 1.06 -2.99 13.99
N ASN A 71 0.60 -3.86 14.89
CA ASN A 71 -0.59 -4.68 14.63
C ASN A 71 -1.88 -3.85 14.62
N PHE A 72 -2.01 -2.85 15.51
CA PHE A 72 -3.11 -1.89 15.44
C PHE A 72 -3.07 -1.06 14.16
N PHE A 73 -1.88 -0.84 13.60
CA PHE A 73 -1.75 -0.12 12.35
C PHE A 73 -2.30 -0.91 11.16
N TYR A 74 -2.16 -2.24 11.12
CA TYR A 74 -2.83 -3.05 10.09
C TYR A 74 -4.36 -2.85 10.10
N ILE A 75 -4.95 -2.72 11.29
CA ILE A 75 -6.39 -2.47 11.44
C ILE A 75 -6.74 -1.05 10.96
N ALA A 76 -5.94 -0.04 11.33
CA ALA A 76 -6.12 1.32 10.86
C ALA A 76 -6.00 1.43 9.34
N CYS A 77 -5.10 0.65 8.72
CA CYS A 77 -4.96 0.59 7.28
C CYS A 77 -6.18 -0.03 6.60
N ALA A 78 -6.72 -1.15 7.11
CA ALA A 78 -7.96 -1.70 6.58
C ALA A 78 -9.14 -0.73 6.71
N LEU A 79 -9.21 0.07 7.79
CA LEU A 79 -10.19 1.13 7.90
C LEU A 79 -10.00 2.18 6.80
N GLY A 80 -8.75 2.60 6.54
CA GLY A 80 -8.42 3.53 5.45
C GLY A 80 -8.80 2.99 4.07
N GLU A 81 -8.48 1.72 3.79
CA GLU A 81 -8.85 1.02 2.56
C GLU A 81 -10.38 0.94 2.41
N ALA A 82 -11.10 0.56 3.48
CA ALA A 82 -12.55 0.50 3.47
C ALA A 82 -13.16 1.88 3.16
N ILE A 83 -12.69 2.94 3.81
CA ILE A 83 -13.14 4.31 3.54
C ILE A 83 -12.85 4.71 2.09
N LEU A 84 -11.67 4.41 1.57
CA LEU A 84 -11.32 4.68 0.18
C LEU A 84 -12.26 3.97 -0.81
N PHE A 85 -12.55 2.69 -0.58
CA PHE A 85 -13.40 1.88 -1.47
C PHE A 85 -14.87 2.27 -1.43
N THR A 86 -15.33 2.99 -0.40
CA THR A 86 -16.68 3.58 -0.40
C THR A 86 -16.82 4.76 -1.37
N ARG A 87 -15.72 5.25 -1.96
CA ARG A 87 -15.68 6.46 -2.82
C ARG A 87 -15.29 6.16 -4.26
N LEU A 88 -15.54 4.95 -4.74
CA LEU A 88 -15.22 4.56 -6.12
C LEU A 88 -16.04 5.33 -7.18
N ASP A 89 -17.19 5.91 -6.80
CA ASP A 89 -18.08 6.70 -7.66
C ASP A 89 -17.81 8.20 -7.63
N ASP A 90 -16.93 8.67 -6.75
CA ASP A 90 -16.55 10.08 -6.61
C ASP A 90 -15.04 10.24 -6.88
N PRO A 91 -14.66 10.58 -8.13
CA PRO A 91 -13.26 10.80 -8.52
C PRO A 91 -12.53 11.78 -7.60
N LEU A 92 -13.17 12.86 -7.16
CA LEU A 92 -12.50 13.87 -6.34
C LEU A 92 -12.21 13.31 -4.94
N ALA A 93 -13.22 12.70 -4.31
CA ALA A 93 -13.07 12.08 -3.00
C ALA A 93 -12.06 10.93 -3.04
N TRP A 94 -12.05 10.13 -4.10
CA TRP A 94 -11.06 9.06 -4.31
C TRP A 94 -9.63 9.57 -4.20
N PHE A 95 -9.25 10.60 -4.96
CA PHE A 95 -7.88 11.14 -4.91
C PHE A 95 -7.57 11.84 -3.58
N GLN A 96 -8.53 12.53 -2.98
CA GLN A 96 -8.33 13.16 -1.66
C GLN A 96 -8.04 12.13 -0.57
N ILE A 97 -8.85 11.06 -0.52
CA ILE A 97 -8.67 10.00 0.46
C ILE A 97 -7.43 9.17 0.15
N SER A 98 -7.11 8.94 -1.13
CA SER A 98 -5.85 8.28 -1.55
C SER A 98 -4.64 9.06 -1.05
N ALA A 99 -4.61 10.39 -1.24
CA ALA A 99 -3.52 11.25 -0.76
C ALA A 99 -3.39 11.20 0.78
N ALA A 100 -4.51 11.31 1.49
CA ALA A 100 -4.53 11.25 2.96
C ALA A 100 -4.05 9.88 3.48
N PHE A 101 -4.54 8.80 2.86
CA PHE A 101 -4.17 7.43 3.19
C PHE A 101 -2.69 7.16 2.90
N ALA A 102 -2.19 7.57 1.72
CA ALA A 102 -0.78 7.48 1.37
C ALA A 102 0.11 8.29 2.34
N GLY A 103 -0.37 9.45 2.82
CA GLY A 103 0.29 10.22 3.88
C GLY A 103 0.40 9.47 5.20
N ILE A 104 -0.67 8.81 5.63
CA ILE A 104 -0.67 7.96 6.85
C ILE A 104 0.31 6.80 6.68
N VAL A 105 0.27 6.11 5.54
CA VAL A 105 1.20 5.01 5.21
C VAL A 105 2.65 5.52 5.17
N TRP A 106 2.91 6.71 4.61
CA TRP A 106 4.25 7.30 4.59
C TRP A 106 4.82 7.54 5.99
N LEU A 107 3.98 8.02 6.92
CA LEU A 107 4.39 8.19 8.33
C LEU A 107 4.69 6.83 8.98
N LEU A 108 3.97 5.77 8.63
CA LEU A 108 4.31 4.41 9.08
C LEU A 108 5.69 3.99 8.59
N PHE A 109 5.97 4.22 7.30
CA PHE A 109 7.28 3.87 6.75
C PHE A 109 8.43 4.52 7.54
N ILE A 110 8.23 5.77 7.99
CA ILE A 110 9.16 6.49 8.86
C ILE A 110 9.22 5.87 10.26
N TYR A 111 8.08 5.54 10.85
CA TYR A 111 7.99 4.91 12.18
C TYR A 111 8.72 3.55 12.21
N ASP A 112 8.45 2.69 11.23
CA ASP A 112 9.05 1.35 11.09
C ASP A 112 10.57 1.39 10.90
N MET A 113 11.14 2.55 10.54
CA MET A 113 12.58 2.72 10.46
C MET A 113 13.27 2.52 11.82
N ARG A 114 12.56 2.77 12.93
CA ARG A 114 13.06 2.49 14.28
C ARG A 114 13.30 1.00 14.48
N LEU A 115 12.36 0.17 14.02
CA LEU A 115 12.47 -1.29 14.08
C LEU A 115 13.64 -1.78 13.24
N ILE A 116 13.80 -1.28 12.01
CA ILE A 116 14.93 -1.64 11.14
C ILE A 116 16.28 -1.31 11.79
N HIS A 117 16.43 -0.13 12.39
CA HIS A 117 17.67 0.24 13.08
C HIS A 117 17.95 -0.64 14.30
N ALA A 118 16.92 -0.99 15.08
CA ALA A 118 17.06 -1.94 16.19
C ALA A 118 17.54 -3.31 15.69
N ARG A 119 16.97 -3.82 14.58
CA ARG A 119 17.37 -5.11 14.00
C ARG A 119 18.80 -5.13 13.45
N ILE A 120 19.25 -4.04 12.85
CA ILE A 120 20.65 -3.91 12.41
C ILE A 120 21.58 -3.95 13.63
N ALA A 121 21.26 -3.23 14.70
CA ALA A 121 22.07 -3.21 15.92
C ALA A 121 22.11 -4.56 16.65
N GLU A 122 21.03 -5.34 16.58
CA GLU A 122 20.93 -6.67 17.18
C GLU A 122 21.57 -7.79 16.33
N SER A 123 21.82 -7.54 15.03
CA SER A 123 22.32 -8.57 14.11
C SER A 123 23.71 -9.05 14.49
N ARG A 124 23.88 -10.38 14.55
CA ARG A 124 25.15 -11.01 14.96
C ARG A 124 25.86 -11.72 13.81
N GLU A 125 25.13 -12.05 12.75
CA GLU A 125 25.65 -12.74 11.57
C GLU A 125 25.65 -11.83 10.33
N ASP A 126 26.68 -11.96 9.49
CA ASP A 126 26.86 -11.15 8.29
C ASP A 126 25.68 -11.26 7.31
N SER A 127 25.07 -12.44 7.25
CA SER A 127 23.91 -12.73 6.41
C SER A 127 22.63 -12.04 6.94
N GLU A 128 22.46 -11.92 8.26
CA GLU A 128 21.32 -11.18 8.86
C GLU A 128 21.49 -9.68 8.61
N HIS A 129 22.72 -9.19 8.83
CA HIS A 129 23.06 -7.79 8.58
C HIS A 129 22.82 -7.41 7.11
N ALA A 130 23.20 -8.27 6.16
CA ALA A 130 22.94 -8.06 4.74
C ALA A 130 21.44 -7.98 4.40
N LEU A 131 20.60 -8.79 5.04
CA LEU A 131 19.14 -8.74 4.89
C LEU A 131 18.58 -7.41 5.40
N TYR A 132 18.98 -6.96 6.60
CA TYR A 132 18.46 -5.73 7.19
C TYR A 132 18.95 -4.47 6.49
N VAL A 133 20.20 -4.44 6.00
CA VAL A 133 20.70 -3.34 5.17
C VAL A 133 19.89 -3.21 3.88
N ARG A 134 19.51 -4.35 3.28
CA ARG A 134 18.66 -4.38 2.09
C ARG A 134 17.24 -3.90 2.39
N ALA A 135 16.66 -4.34 3.52
CA ALA A 135 15.37 -3.85 4.02
C ALA A 135 15.39 -2.33 4.27
N ARG A 136 16.47 -1.82 4.87
CA ARG A 136 16.67 -0.37 5.08
C ARG A 136 16.71 0.40 3.77
N SER A 137 17.43 -0.09 2.78
CA SER A 137 17.52 0.56 1.46
C SER A 137 16.15 0.65 0.79
N ASP A 138 15.37 -0.43 0.82
CA ASP A 138 14.01 -0.46 0.29
C ASP A 138 13.07 0.47 1.06
N GLN A 139 13.13 0.46 2.39
CA GLN A 139 12.32 1.36 3.22
C GLN A 139 12.67 2.84 2.96
N LEU A 140 13.95 3.17 2.76
CA LEU A 140 14.38 4.53 2.40
C LEU A 140 13.90 4.95 1.00
N LEU A 141 13.89 4.04 0.02
CA LEU A 141 13.33 4.33 -1.31
C LEU A 141 11.84 4.66 -1.21
N ASN A 142 11.11 3.94 -0.36
CA ASN A 142 9.71 4.22 -0.09
C ASN A 142 9.48 5.57 0.56
N ILE A 143 10.25 5.90 1.59
CA ILE A 143 10.15 7.18 2.30
C ILE A 143 10.54 8.35 1.40
N ARG A 144 11.58 8.22 0.59
CA ARG A 144 12.16 9.35 -0.15
C ARG A 144 11.52 9.58 -1.51
N LEU A 145 11.03 8.52 -2.15
CA LEU A 145 10.61 8.59 -3.55
C LEU A 145 9.22 8.00 -3.76
N LEU A 146 9.01 6.71 -3.50
CA LEU A 146 7.80 6.02 -3.99
C LEU A 146 6.52 6.56 -3.37
N VAL A 147 6.46 6.63 -2.03
CA VAL A 147 5.23 7.10 -1.37
C VAL A 147 5.02 8.61 -1.54
N PRO A 148 6.04 9.48 -1.40
CA PRO A 148 5.89 10.90 -1.75
C PRO A 148 5.42 11.14 -3.18
N ALA A 149 5.92 10.38 -4.15
CA ALA A 149 5.48 10.50 -5.54
C ALA A 149 4.00 10.14 -5.70
N LEU A 150 3.51 9.11 -5.00
CA LEU A 150 2.08 8.76 -4.97
C LEU A 150 1.24 9.87 -4.33
N ILE A 151 1.68 10.41 -3.19
CA ILE A 151 0.99 11.55 -2.53
C ILE A 151 0.91 12.74 -3.48
N ILE A 152 2.02 13.09 -4.14
CA ILE A 152 2.06 14.20 -5.11
C ILE A 152 1.13 13.93 -6.28
N LEU A 153 1.14 12.71 -6.83
CA LEU A 153 0.25 12.31 -7.92
C LEU A 153 -1.22 12.52 -7.53
N ASP A 154 -1.60 12.05 -6.35
CA ASP A 154 -2.97 12.16 -5.84
C ASP A 154 -3.36 13.62 -5.56
N LEU A 155 -2.48 14.41 -4.97
CA LEU A 155 -2.71 15.84 -4.74
C LEU A 155 -2.83 16.63 -6.05
N VAL A 156 -2.01 16.33 -7.05
CA VAL A 156 -2.09 16.93 -8.39
C VAL A 156 -3.41 16.55 -9.04
N ALA A 157 -3.84 15.29 -8.94
CA ALA A 157 -5.12 14.83 -9.45
C ALA A 157 -6.31 15.53 -8.73
N THR A 158 -6.27 15.61 -7.40
CA THR A 158 -7.25 16.37 -6.60
C THR A 158 -7.33 17.82 -7.06
N PHE A 159 -6.18 18.50 -7.18
CA PHE A 159 -6.13 19.90 -7.59
C PHE A 159 -6.65 20.10 -9.02
N ALA A 160 -6.32 19.19 -9.94
CA ALA A 160 -6.80 19.23 -11.32
C ALA A 160 -8.33 19.10 -11.40
N ILE A 161 -8.91 18.15 -10.66
CA ILE A 161 -10.37 17.95 -10.62
C ILE A 161 -11.07 19.13 -9.93
N TRP A 162 -10.53 19.61 -8.81
CA TRP A 162 -11.10 20.74 -8.06
C TRP A 162 -11.07 22.05 -8.85
N SER A 163 -9.98 22.32 -9.57
CA SER A 163 -9.83 23.57 -10.34
C SER A 163 -10.62 23.58 -11.65
N ARG A 164 -10.86 22.42 -12.26
CA ARG A 164 -11.60 22.30 -13.54
C ARG A 164 -12.58 21.12 -13.54
N PRO A 165 -13.64 21.16 -12.73
CA PRO A 165 -14.63 20.09 -12.65
C PRO A 165 -15.35 19.85 -13.99
N ASP A 166 -15.60 20.90 -14.79
CA ASP A 166 -16.20 20.76 -16.12
C ASP A 166 -15.36 19.89 -17.06
N LEU A 167 -14.04 19.96 -16.95
CA LEU A 167 -13.13 19.19 -17.79
C LEU A 167 -13.00 17.76 -17.29
N PHE A 168 -12.77 17.59 -15.98
CA PHE A 168 -12.44 16.28 -15.43
C PHE A 168 -13.66 15.42 -15.11
N ILE A 169 -14.76 16.02 -14.66
CA ILE A 169 -16.02 15.32 -14.35
C ILE A 169 -16.94 15.31 -15.57
N ALA A 170 -17.35 16.47 -16.09
CA ALA A 170 -18.37 16.50 -17.15
C ALA A 170 -17.89 15.93 -18.50
N ARG A 171 -16.57 15.92 -18.76
CA ARG A 171 -15.97 15.26 -19.94
C ARG A 171 -15.19 13.99 -19.60
N ALA A 172 -15.33 13.48 -18.37
CA ALA A 172 -14.68 12.25 -17.91
C ALA A 172 -13.15 12.18 -18.08
N HIS A 173 -12.43 13.32 -18.12
CA HIS A 173 -10.96 13.29 -18.20
C HIS A 173 -10.30 12.77 -16.91
N HIS A 174 -11.04 12.58 -15.82
CA HIS A 174 -10.55 11.86 -14.65
C HIS A 174 -10.06 10.45 -14.99
N ILE A 175 -10.52 9.85 -16.11
CA ILE A 175 -10.05 8.56 -16.63
C ILE A 175 -8.53 8.56 -16.85
N TRP A 176 -7.96 9.67 -17.32
CA TRP A 176 -6.51 9.79 -17.53
C TRP A 176 -5.74 9.82 -16.20
N LEU A 177 -6.31 10.48 -15.18
CA LEU A 177 -5.72 10.58 -13.85
C LEU A 177 -5.71 9.20 -13.16
N ILE A 178 -6.85 8.49 -13.16
CA ILE A 178 -6.94 7.15 -12.56
C ILE A 178 -6.09 6.14 -13.33
N SER A 179 -5.96 6.26 -14.65
CA SER A 179 -5.06 5.43 -15.44
C SER A 179 -3.60 5.65 -15.03
N ALA A 180 -3.16 6.91 -14.85
CA ALA A 180 -1.81 7.22 -14.39
C ALA A 180 -1.54 6.67 -12.97
N GLN A 181 -2.52 6.79 -12.07
CA GLN A 181 -2.45 6.22 -10.73
C GLN A 181 -2.37 4.69 -10.77
N LEU A 182 -3.20 4.03 -11.59
CA LEU A 182 -3.20 2.58 -11.77
C LEU A 182 -1.84 2.09 -12.32
N PHE A 183 -1.28 2.76 -13.34
CA PHE A 183 0.06 2.42 -13.84
C PHE A 183 1.12 2.56 -12.76
N SER A 184 1.02 3.59 -11.91
CA SER A 184 1.93 3.79 -10.79
C SER A 184 1.81 2.65 -9.76
N PHE A 185 0.60 2.21 -9.44
CA PHE A 185 0.37 1.06 -8.55
C PHE A 185 0.88 -0.26 -9.14
N ILE A 186 0.64 -0.52 -10.44
CA ILE A 186 1.17 -1.71 -11.12
C ILE A 186 2.71 -1.68 -11.10
N GLY A 187 3.32 -0.53 -11.41
CA GLY A 187 4.77 -0.36 -11.35
C GLY A 187 5.33 -0.61 -9.94
N TYR A 188 4.65 -0.10 -8.91
CA TYR A 188 4.98 -0.37 -7.52
C TYR A 188 4.88 -1.87 -7.22
N LEU A 189 3.79 -2.53 -7.61
CA LEU A 189 3.59 -3.96 -7.35
C LEU A 189 4.70 -4.79 -7.99
N PHE A 190 5.05 -4.50 -9.25
CA PHE A 190 6.16 -5.16 -9.94
C PHE A 190 7.49 -4.96 -9.22
N TYR A 191 7.77 -3.74 -8.75
CA TYR A 191 8.92 -3.45 -7.90
C TYR A 191 8.92 -4.31 -6.64
N THR A 192 7.80 -4.38 -5.91
CA THR A 192 7.66 -5.17 -4.68
C THR A 192 7.87 -6.66 -4.94
N THR A 193 7.31 -7.21 -6.02
CA THR A 193 7.53 -8.61 -6.41
C THR A 193 9.00 -8.88 -6.72
N ARG A 194 9.66 -8.03 -7.51
CA ARG A 194 11.11 -8.17 -7.77
C ARG A 194 11.93 -8.10 -6.49
N TYR A 195 11.60 -7.16 -5.61
CA TYR A 195 12.26 -7.03 -4.32
C TYR A 195 12.12 -8.31 -3.50
N PHE A 196 10.89 -8.85 -3.38
CA PHE A 196 10.62 -10.09 -2.68
C PHE A 196 11.44 -11.27 -3.22
N SER A 197 11.45 -11.47 -4.54
CA SER A 197 12.26 -12.53 -5.16
C SER A 197 13.75 -12.38 -4.87
N ALA A 198 14.26 -11.15 -4.74
CA ALA A 198 15.66 -10.90 -4.45
C ALA A 198 16.03 -11.13 -2.97
N ILE A 199 15.09 -10.97 -2.04
CA ILE A 199 15.32 -11.22 -0.60
C ILE A 199 14.97 -12.66 -0.18
N ALA A 200 14.12 -13.37 -0.93
CA ALA A 200 13.73 -14.75 -0.66
C ALA A 200 14.90 -15.70 -0.32
N PRO A 201 16.02 -15.74 -1.08
CA PRO A 201 17.14 -16.61 -0.72
C PRO A 201 17.84 -16.21 0.58
N LEU A 202 17.80 -14.94 0.97
CA LEU A 202 18.37 -14.45 2.23
C LEU A 202 17.48 -14.84 3.41
N VAL A 203 16.16 -14.76 3.24
CA VAL A 203 15.18 -15.18 4.25
C VAL A 203 15.25 -16.70 4.50
N LEU A 204 15.43 -17.50 3.44
CA LEU A 204 15.52 -18.96 3.56
C LEU A 204 16.81 -19.45 4.24
N ARG A 205 17.90 -18.70 4.19
CA ARG A 205 19.16 -19.06 4.85
C ARG A 205 19.14 -18.84 6.37
N HIS A 206 18.15 -18.09 6.85
CA HIS A 206 17.99 -17.64 8.23
C HIS A 206 16.84 -18.31 8.98
N ARG A 207 16.22 -19.31 8.36
CA ARG A 207 15.14 -20.10 8.95
C ARG A 207 15.57 -21.55 9.02
#